data_AF-A0A0R1YD38-F1
#
_entry.id   AF-A0A0R1YD38-F1
#
_cell.length_a   1.000
_cell.length_b   1.000
_cell.length_c   1.000
_cell.angle_alpha   90.00
_cell.angle_beta   90.00
_cell.angle_gamma   90.00
#
_symmetry.space_group_name_H-M   'P 1'
#
loop_
_entity.id
_entity.type
_entity.pdbx_description
1 polymer ?
#
loop_
_entity_poly.entity_id
_entity_poly.type
_entity_poly.pdbx_seq_one_letter_code
_entity_poly.pdbx_strand_id
1 'polypeptide(L)'
;MIKYKYDVQCLIDGHDLDENAIDAHIKANFEGDSLIAVGDDSLIKIHFHTNKPWEILEYCASLGEIFDIVVEDMDRQARGLKG
;
A
#
# COMPACT_ATOMS: atom_id res chain seq x y z
N MET A 1 -17.29 -3.01 -12.19
CA MET A 1 -17.23 -1.87 -11.26
C MET A 1 -16.12 -2.17 -10.28
N ILE A 2 -15.13 -1.27 -10.15
CA ILE A 2 -13.98 -1.46 -9.26
C ILE A 2 -14.47 -1.33 -7.80
N LYS A 3 -14.23 -2.34 -6.96
CA LYS A 3 -14.69 -2.36 -5.55
C LYS A 3 -13.86 -1.42 -4.67
N TYR A 4 -12.54 -1.46 -4.83
CA TYR A 4 -11.59 -0.59 -4.12
C TYR A 4 -10.91 0.33 -5.12
N LYS A 5 -11.16 1.63 -5.01
CA LYS A 5 -10.88 2.57 -6.09
C LYS A 5 -9.43 3.05 -6.14
N TYR A 6 -8.76 3.09 -5.00
CA TYR A 6 -7.43 3.65 -4.91
C TYR A 6 -6.39 2.54 -4.89
N ASP A 7 -5.43 2.63 -5.80
CA ASP A 7 -4.17 1.91 -5.70
C ASP A 7 -3.20 2.73 -4.85
N VAL A 8 -2.69 2.12 -3.78
CA VAL A 8 -1.69 2.71 -2.90
C VAL A 8 -0.39 1.96 -3.05
N GLN A 9 0.65 2.67 -3.48
CA GLN A 9 2.00 2.15 -3.53
C GLN A 9 2.92 3.01 -2.67
N CYS A 10 3.83 2.37 -1.95
CA CYS A 10 4.92 3.07 -1.26
C CYS A 10 6.10 2.14 -1.03
N LEU A 11 7.26 2.73 -0.80
CA LEU A 11 8.44 2.08 -0.27
C LEU A 11 8.57 2.42 1.21
N ILE A 12 9.00 1.43 2.01
CA ILE A 12 9.29 1.56 3.44
C ILE A 12 10.78 1.25 3.63
N ASP A 13 11.59 2.24 3.96
CA ASP A 13 12.98 2.08 4.39
C ASP A 13 13.01 1.99 5.93
N GLY A 14 13.61 0.93 6.46
CA GLY A 14 13.61 0.63 7.88
C GLY A 14 14.65 -0.41 8.29
N HIS A 15 14.45 -0.96 9.49
CA HIS A 15 15.29 -2.02 10.03
C HIS A 15 14.41 -3.13 10.60
N ASP A 16 14.88 -4.38 10.50
CA ASP A 16 14.18 -5.57 10.99
C ASP A 16 12.76 -5.71 10.42
N LEU A 17 12.56 -5.31 9.16
CA LEU A 17 11.27 -5.44 8.48
C LEU A 17 10.97 -6.93 8.21
N ASP A 18 9.72 -7.34 8.41
CA ASP A 18 9.25 -8.70 8.13
C ASP A 18 8.09 -8.65 7.13
N GLU A 19 8.40 -9.04 5.89
CA GLU A 19 7.45 -9.12 4.78
C GLU A 19 6.20 -9.93 5.14
N ASN A 20 6.36 -11.09 5.80
CA ASN A 20 5.25 -11.97 6.13
C ASN A 20 4.37 -11.36 7.24
N ALA A 21 4.99 -10.70 8.22
CA ALA A 21 4.26 -10.03 9.28
C ALA A 21 3.44 -8.84 8.74
N ILE A 22 4.04 -8.07 7.82
CA ILE A 22 3.38 -6.93 7.17
C ILE A 22 2.23 -7.39 6.28
N ASP A 23 2.44 -8.42 5.46
CA ASP A 23 1.39 -9.02 4.62
C ASP A 23 0.20 -9.51 5.47
N ALA A 24 0.50 -10.26 6.54
CA ALA A 24 -0.52 -10.77 7.45
C ALA A 24 -1.27 -9.65 8.18
N HIS A 25 -0.56 -8.62 8.64
CA HIS A 25 -1.17 -7.47 9.31
C HIS A 25 -2.13 -6.74 8.36
N ILE A 26 -1.71 -6.48 7.12
CA ILE A 26 -2.55 -5.73 6.18
C ILE A 26 -3.82 -6.50 5.84
N LYS A 27 -3.69 -7.80 5.53
CA LYS A 27 -4.84 -8.67 5.23
C LYS A 27 -5.83 -8.80 6.39
N ALA A 28 -5.36 -8.71 7.63
CA ALA A 28 -6.20 -8.85 8.81
C ALA A 28 -6.89 -7.55 9.23
N ASN A 29 -6.27 -6.38 8.98
CA ASN A 29 -6.70 -5.11 9.57
C ASN A 29 -7.29 -4.11 8.56
N PHE A 30 -7.01 -4.23 7.26
CA PHE A 30 -7.50 -3.27 6.27
C PHE A 30 -8.44 -3.91 5.25
N GLU A 31 -9.46 -3.13 4.86
CA GLU A 31 -10.39 -3.53 3.82
C GLU A 31 -9.79 -3.19 2.45
N GLY A 32 -9.55 -4.22 1.63
CA GLY A 32 -8.97 -4.04 0.30
C GLY A 32 -8.79 -5.35 -0.45
N ASP A 33 -8.06 -5.26 -1.56
CA ASP A 33 -7.58 -6.42 -2.33
C ASP A 33 -6.22 -6.16 -2.98
N SER A 34 -5.72 -7.17 -3.68
CA SER A 34 -4.50 -7.08 -4.50
C SER A 34 -3.25 -6.65 -3.72
N LEU A 35 -3.08 -7.17 -2.50
CA LEU A 35 -1.87 -6.90 -1.72
C LEU A 35 -0.63 -7.52 -2.37
N ILE A 36 0.40 -6.69 -2.52
CA ILE A 36 1.79 -7.10 -2.72
C ILE A 36 2.61 -6.41 -1.64
N ALA A 37 3.21 -7.19 -0.75
CA ALA A 37 4.24 -6.73 0.18
C ALA A 37 5.49 -7.56 -0.16
N VAL A 38 6.52 -6.94 -0.71
CA VAL A 38 7.74 -7.65 -1.15
C VAL A 38 8.98 -6.84 -0.83
N GLY A 39 10.05 -7.51 -0.39
CA GLY A 39 11.32 -6.85 -0.11
C GLY A 39 12.27 -7.67 0.75
N ASP A 40 13.04 -6.97 1.58
CA ASP A 40 13.92 -7.55 2.58
C ASP A 40 13.78 -6.82 3.93
N ASP A 41 14.70 -7.09 4.85
CA ASP A 41 14.69 -6.55 6.21
C ASP A 41 14.98 -5.04 6.30
N SER A 42 15.40 -4.42 5.19
CA SER A 42 15.77 -3.01 5.11
C SER A 42 14.83 -2.20 4.23
N LEU A 43 14.23 -2.83 3.20
CA LEU A 43 13.36 -2.14 2.25
C LEU A 43 12.19 -3.03 1.82
N ILE A 44 10.96 -2.55 2.00
CA ILE A 44 9.76 -3.23 1.53
C ILE A 44 8.95 -2.33 0.61
N LYS A 45 8.49 -2.88 -0.51
CA LYS A 45 7.49 -2.29 -1.39
C LYS A 45 6.10 -2.79 -1.04
N ILE A 46 5.16 -1.85 -0.90
CA ILE A 46 3.74 -2.11 -0.74
C ILE A 46 2.99 -1.71 -2.02
N HIS A 47 2.03 -2.55 -2.42
CA HIS A 47 0.96 -2.26 -3.37
C HIS A 47 -0.34 -2.78 -2.75
N PHE A 48 -1.37 -1.95 -2.65
CA PHE A 48 -2.65 -2.40 -2.12
C PHE A 48 -3.81 -1.56 -2.64
N HIS A 49 -4.89 -2.22 -3.04
CA HIS A 49 -6.11 -1.52 -3.41
C HIS A 49 -7.02 -1.34 -2.21
N THR A 50 -7.39 -0.11 -1.91
CA THR A 50 -8.32 0.21 -0.82
C THR A 50 -9.21 1.41 -1.17
N ASN A 51 -10.23 1.66 -0.35
CA ASN A 51 -10.99 2.91 -0.37
C ASN A 51 -10.49 3.91 0.68
N LYS A 52 -9.49 3.53 1.48
CA LYS A 52 -8.96 4.33 2.59
C LYS A 52 -7.42 4.40 2.55
N PRO A 53 -6.86 5.08 1.54
CA PRO A 53 -5.40 5.09 1.33
C PRO A 53 -4.60 5.63 2.53
N TRP A 54 -5.17 6.55 3.31
CA TRP A 54 -4.53 7.12 4.49
C TRP A 54 -4.24 6.09 5.60
N GLU A 55 -5.07 5.05 5.77
CA GLU A 55 -4.86 4.02 6.80
C GLU A 55 -3.62 3.16 6.46
N ILE A 56 -3.40 2.88 5.17
CA ILE A 56 -2.22 2.14 4.69
C ILE A 56 -0.96 2.97 4.85
N LEU A 57 -1.00 4.25 4.46
CA LEU A 57 0.15 5.14 4.59
C LEU A 57 0.52 5.38 6.06
N GLU A 58 -0.46 5.53 6.94
CA GLU A 58 -0.24 5.65 8.38
C GLU A 58 0.46 4.39 8.95
N TYR A 59 -0.02 3.20 8.58
CA TYR A 59 0.61 1.95 8.99
C TYR A 59 2.04 1.84 8.47
N CYS A 60 2.27 2.09 7.18
CA CYS A 60 3.61 2.01 6.59
C CYS A 60 4.58 3.00 7.25
N ALA A 61 4.14 4.23 7.52
CA ALA A 61 4.94 5.24 8.23
C ALA A 61 5.25 4.87 9.69
N SER A 62 4.50 3.96 10.30
CA SER A 62 4.80 3.45 11.65
C SER A 62 5.94 2.42 11.67
N LEU A 63 6.28 1.85 10.51
CA LEU A 63 7.31 0.82 10.36
C LEU A 63 8.69 1.40 9.98
N GLY A 64 8.71 2.54 9.31
CA GLY A 64 9.93 3.15 8.80
C GLY A 64 9.68 4.46 8.05
N GLU A 65 10.72 4.98 7.39
CA GLU A 65 10.58 6.11 6.47
C GLU A 65 9.85 5.66 5.21
N ILE A 66 8.79 6.38 4.83
CA ILE A 66 8.05 6.10 3.60
C ILE A 66 8.38 7.09 2.49
N PHE A 67 8.59 6.58 1.29
CA PHE A 67 8.91 7.38 0.11
C PHE A 67 8.40 6.70 -1.18
N ASP A 68 8.55 7.40 -2.31
CA ASP A 68 8.01 6.98 -3.62
C ASP A 68 6.51 6.62 -3.55
N ILE A 69 5.75 7.48 -2.88
CA ILE A 69 4.34 7.25 -2.57
C ILE A 69 3.47 7.59 -3.77
N VAL A 70 2.63 6.63 -4.18
CA VAL A 70 1.61 6.80 -5.21
C VAL A 70 0.25 6.48 -4.61
N VAL A 71 -0.72 7.37 -4.82
CA VAL A 71 -2.15 7.11 -4.58
C VAL A 71 -2.88 7.45 -5.87
N GLU A 72 -3.40 6.44 -6.56
CA GLU A 72 -4.05 6.62 -7.86
C GLU A 72 -5.50 6.14 -7.84
N ASP A 73 -6.44 6.98 -8.30
CA ASP A 73 -7.83 6.57 -8.53
C ASP A 73 -7.92 5.78 -9.83
N MET A 74 -8.02 4.45 -9.71
CA MET A 74 -8.07 3.52 -10.85
C MET A 74 -9.32 3.73 -11.72
N ASP A 75 -10.43 4.23 -11.16
CA ASP A 75 -11.64 4.53 -11.94
C ASP A 75 -11.49 5.80 -12.78
N ARG A 76 -10.79 6.82 -12.26
CA ARG A 76 -10.40 8.00 -13.05
C ARG A 76 -9.40 7.63 -14.13
N GLN A 77 -8.38 6.85 -13.79
CA GLN A 77 -7.37 6.36 -14.71
C GLN A 77 -8.01 5.58 -15.88
N ALA A 78 -8.93 4.65 -15.60
CA ALA A 78 -9.66 3.90 -16.61
C ALA A 78 -10.53 4.79 -17.53
N ARG A 79 -10.96 5.96 -17.04
CA ARG A 79 -11.68 6.97 -17.82
C ARG A 79 -10.77 7.97 -18.53
N GLY A 80 -9.44 7.82 -18.45
CA GLY A 80 -8.47 8.75 -19.03
C GLY A 80 -8.46 10.12 -18.35
N LEU A 81 -9.00 10.22 -17.14
CA LEU A 81 -8.96 11.43 -16.34
C LEU A 81 -7.63 11.50 -15.59
N LYS A 82 -7.10 12.71 -15.41
CA LYS A 82 -5.97 12.90 -14.49
C LYS A 82 -6.38 12.51 -13.08
N GLY A 83 -5.49 11.80 -12.38
CA GLY A 83 -5.62 11.39 -10.98
C GLY A 83 -6.25 12.48 -10.13
#